data_AF-A0AAV3T5N5-F1
#
_entry.id   AF-A0AAV3T5N5-F1
#
_cell.length_a   1.000
_cell.length_b   1.000
_cell.length_c   1.000
_cell.angle_alpha   90.00
_cell.angle_beta   90.00
_cell.angle_gamma   90.00
#
_symmetry.space_group_name_H-M   'P 1'
#
loop_
_entity.id
_entity.type
_entity.pdbx_description
1 polymer ?
#
loop_
_entity_poly.entity_id
_entity_poly.type
_entity_poly.pdbx_seq_one_letter_code
_entity_poly.pdbx_strand_id
1 'polypeptide(L)'
;MTVSQTDERTTGSRIVLDIWHPDCWTLEVTESAPGGLLGHGVYAIDGKASSRFGAHGRSVESVTTLVDAVPHTDLPYSCTARNRSRR
;
A
#
# COMPACT_ATOMS: atom_id res chain seq x y z
N MET A 1 -11.08 32.86 -42.99
CA MET A 1 -11.48 31.54 -42.46
C MET A 1 -10.57 31.25 -41.29
N THR A 2 -11.08 31.35 -40.06
CA THR A 2 -10.34 30.97 -38.85
C THR A 2 -11.14 29.86 -38.20
N VAL A 3 -10.54 28.67 -38.11
CA VAL A 3 -11.08 27.54 -37.36
C VAL A 3 -10.78 27.78 -35.88
N SER A 4 -11.82 27.96 -35.07
CA SER A 4 -11.72 27.86 -33.62
C SER A 4 -11.65 26.39 -33.26
N GLN A 5 -10.47 25.94 -32.82
CA GLN A 5 -10.26 24.61 -32.27
C GLN A 5 -10.79 24.61 -30.84
N THR A 6 -11.94 23.96 -30.61
CA THR A 6 -12.43 23.66 -29.26
C THR A 6 -11.46 22.65 -28.67
N ASP A 7 -10.65 23.07 -27.70
CA ASP A 7 -9.73 22.18 -27.01
C ASP A 7 -10.56 21.23 -26.12
N GLU A 8 -10.80 20.02 -26.62
CA GLU A 8 -11.47 18.92 -25.93
C GLU A 8 -10.62 18.31 -24.79
N ARG A 9 -10.03 19.18 -23.94
CA ARG A 9 -9.27 18.78 -22.76
C ARG A 9 -10.17 18.09 -21.77
N THR A 10 -10.20 16.76 -21.89
CA THR A 10 -10.28 15.77 -20.80
C THR A 10 -10.74 16.38 -19.47
N THR A 11 -12.06 16.36 -19.25
CA THR A 11 -12.61 16.62 -17.92
C THR A 11 -12.17 15.49 -16.99
N GLY A 12 -11.07 15.71 -16.26
CA GLY A 12 -10.59 14.75 -15.27
C GLY A 12 -11.58 14.63 -14.12
N SER A 13 -12.01 13.41 -13.81
CA SER A 13 -12.85 13.14 -12.64
C SER A 13 -11.96 12.89 -11.42
N ARG A 14 -12.12 13.69 -10.36
CA ARG A 14 -11.47 13.44 -9.06
C ARG A 14 -12.40 12.57 -8.22
N ILE A 15 -11.95 11.36 -7.90
CA ILE A 15 -12.66 10.46 -6.98
C ILE A 15 -11.93 10.51 -5.64
N VAL A 16 -12.68 10.75 -4.56
CA VAL A 16 -12.20 10.53 -3.18
C VAL A 16 -12.92 9.28 -2.70
N LEU A 17 -12.15 8.25 -2.36
CA LEU A 17 -12.67 6.98 -1.91
C LEU A 17 -12.24 6.79 -0.45
N ASP A 18 -13.23 6.60 0.42
CA ASP A 18 -13.02 6.21 1.81
C ASP A 18 -13.33 4.71 1.91
N ILE A 19 -12.29 3.90 2.12
CA ILE A 19 -12.39 2.44 2.21
C ILE A 19 -12.01 2.05 3.62
N TRP A 20 -12.93 1.38 4.31
CA TRP A 20 -12.66 0.70 5.56
C TRP A 20 -12.88 -0.79 5.35
N HIS A 21 -11.89 -1.61 5.68
CA HIS A 21 -12.04 -3.05 5.73
C HIS A 21 -11.77 -3.55 7.15
N PRO A 22 -12.57 -4.52 7.65
CA PRO A 22 -12.35 -5.11 8.96
C PRO A 22 -10.98 -5.79 9.00
N ASP A 23 -10.39 -5.88 10.20
CA ASP A 23 -9.14 -6.61 10.48
C ASP A 23 -7.99 -6.19 9.56
N CYS A 24 -7.79 -4.86 9.47
CA CYS A 24 -6.76 -4.26 8.64
C CYS A 24 -5.38 -4.52 9.23
N TRP A 25 -4.70 -5.55 8.72
CA TRP A 25 -3.39 -5.94 9.20
C TRP A 25 -2.37 -4.79 9.25
N THR A 26 -2.44 -3.81 8.33
CA THR A 26 -1.50 -2.67 8.37
C THR A 26 -1.69 -1.82 9.62
N LEU A 27 -2.93 -1.63 10.06
CA LEU A 27 -3.22 -0.90 11.30
C LEU A 27 -2.73 -1.70 12.50
N GLU A 28 -3.11 -2.98 12.58
CA GLU A 28 -2.70 -3.89 13.67
C GLU A 28 -1.17 -3.94 13.85
N VAL A 29 -0.43 -4.05 12.74
CA VAL A 29 1.04 -4.08 12.76
C VAL A 29 1.63 -2.74 13.20
N THR A 30 1.10 -1.62 12.72
CA THR A 30 1.61 -0.28 13.11
C THR A 30 1.24 0.13 14.53
N GLU A 31 0.18 -0.44 15.10
CA GLU A 31 -0.18 -0.26 16.51
C GLU A 31 0.67 -1.12 17.44
N SER A 32 1.05 -2.33 17.01
CA SER A 32 1.75 -3.32 17.85
C SER A 32 3.28 -3.27 17.78
N ALA A 33 3.87 -2.65 16.75
CA ALA A 33 5.31 -2.62 16.56
C ALA A 33 5.86 -1.21 16.22
N PRO A 34 7.08 -0.86 16.68
CA PRO A 34 7.68 0.42 16.37
C PRO A 34 8.07 0.52 14.90
N GLY A 35 7.58 1.55 14.21
CA GLY A 35 7.90 1.79 12.81
C GLY A 35 6.66 2.25 12.04
N GLY A 36 6.76 2.24 10.71
CA GLY A 36 5.63 2.58 9.85
C GLY A 36 5.70 1.88 8.50
N LEU A 37 4.56 1.84 7.81
CA LEU A 37 4.40 1.27 6.48
C LEU A 37 4.03 2.38 5.50
N LEU A 38 4.74 2.44 4.37
CA LEU A 38 4.44 3.34 3.26
C LEU A 38 3.89 2.54 2.08
N GLY A 39 2.61 2.77 1.74
CA GLY A 39 1.97 2.17 0.58
C GLY A 39 2.41 2.83 -0.72
N HIS A 40 2.87 2.03 -1.68
CA HIS A 40 3.30 2.52 -2.99
C HIS A 40 2.18 2.55 -4.04
N GLY A 41 0.98 2.07 -3.68
CA GLY A 41 -0.18 1.98 -4.55
C GLY A 41 -0.85 0.62 -4.49
N VAL A 42 -2.06 0.57 -5.01
CA VAL A 42 -2.88 -0.64 -5.12
C VAL A 42 -3.05 -0.97 -6.60
N TYR A 43 -2.80 -2.22 -6.97
CA TYR A 43 -2.83 -2.72 -8.34
C TYR A 43 -3.76 -3.92 -8.43
N ALA A 44 -4.49 -4.06 -9.53
CA ALA A 44 -5.23 -5.28 -9.82
C ALA A 44 -4.27 -6.34 -10.38
N ILE A 45 -4.10 -7.46 -9.67
CA ILE A 45 -3.28 -8.60 -10.09
C ILE A 45 -4.12 -9.85 -9.88
N ASP A 46 -4.33 -10.65 -10.91
CA ASP A 46 -5.12 -11.90 -10.87
C ASP A 46 -6.51 -11.73 -10.23
N GLY A 47 -7.18 -10.61 -10.54
CA GLY A 47 -8.51 -10.29 -9.99
C GLY A 47 -8.50 -9.86 -8.51
N LYS A 48 -7.32 -9.71 -7.90
CA LYS A 48 -7.15 -9.26 -6.50
C LYS A 48 -6.51 -7.88 -6.44
N ALA A 49 -6.98 -7.06 -5.50
CA ALA A 49 -6.31 -5.81 -5.14
C ALA A 49 -5.02 -6.11 -4.37
N SER A 50 -3.87 -5.85 -4.98
CA SER A 50 -2.54 -6.10 -4.44
C SER A 50 -1.84 -4.78 -4.16
N SER A 51 -1.38 -4.59 -2.92
CA SER A 51 -0.62 -3.39 -2.53
C SER A 51 0.81 -3.75 -2.18
N ARG A 52 1.74 -2.83 -2.45
CA ARG A 52 3.14 -2.95 -2.02
C ARG A 52 3.44 -1.93 -0.95
N PHE A 53 3.97 -2.40 0.17
CA PHE A 53 4.40 -1.55 1.28
C PHE A 53 5.92 -1.57 1.47
N GLY A 54 6.48 -0.42 1.85
CA GLY A 54 7.83 -0.30 2.39
C GLY A 54 7.77 -0.11 3.91
N ALA A 55 8.52 -0.91 4.65
CA ALA A 55 8.70 -0.76 6.09
C ALA A 55 9.80 0.26 6.41
N HIS A 56 9.57 1.13 7.39
CA HIS A 56 10.57 2.08 7.88
C HIS A 56 10.56 2.16 9.41
N GLY A 57 11.72 2.48 9.99
CA GLY A 57 11.93 2.54 11.44
C GLY A 57 13.22 3.28 11.76
N ARG A 58 13.43 3.60 13.04
CA ARG A 58 14.63 4.35 13.49
C ARG A 58 15.89 3.49 13.58
N SER A 59 15.74 2.17 13.54
CA SER A 59 16.81 1.19 13.55
C SER A 59 16.44 -0.02 12.69
N VAL A 60 17.44 -0.81 12.30
CA VAL A 60 17.21 -2.08 11.60
C VAL A 60 16.36 -3.02 12.46
N GLU A 61 16.62 -3.07 13.77
CA GLU A 61 15.83 -3.86 14.71
C GLU A 61 14.35 -3.47 14.69
N SER A 62 14.03 -2.16 14.73
CA SER A 62 12.64 -1.67 14.63
C SER A 62 11.98 -2.09 13.32
N VAL A 63 12.69 -2.03 12.19
CA VAL A 63 12.17 -2.51 10.90
C VAL A 63 11.95 -4.01 10.91
N THR A 64 12.87 -4.78 11.47
CA THR A 64 12.75 -6.24 11.59
C THR A 64 11.56 -6.62 12.47
N THR A 65 11.41 -6.02 13.65
CA THR A 65 10.24 -6.24 14.53
C THR A 65 8.93 -5.91 13.84
N LEU A 66 8.87 -4.80 13.08
CA LEU A 66 7.68 -4.44 12.31
C LEU A 66 7.35 -5.46 11.22
N VAL A 67 8.38 -5.97 10.53
CA VAL A 67 8.23 -6.99 9.49
C VAL A 67 7.79 -8.34 10.07
N ASP A 68 8.33 -8.73 11.23
CA ASP A 68 8.00 -9.97 11.92
C ASP A 68 6.57 -9.96 12.50
N ALA A 69 6.02 -8.77 12.77
CA ALA A 69 4.63 -8.61 13.18
C ALA A 69 3.62 -8.81 12.03
N VAL A 70 4.07 -8.76 10.76
CA VAL A 70 3.18 -8.92 9.60
C VAL A 70 2.63 -10.35 9.57
N PRO A 71 1.30 -10.54 9.58
CA PRO A 71 0.71 -11.87 9.55
C PRO A 71 1.08 -12.60 8.26
N HIS A 72 1.56 -13.84 8.40
CA HIS A 72 1.89 -14.74 7.28
C HIS A 72 0.71 -15.65 6.87
N THR A 73 -0.54 -15.21 7.11
CA THR A 73 -1.73 -16.05 6.91
C THR A 73 -2.33 -15.88 5.52
N ASP A 74 -3.13 -16.86 5.11
CA ASP A 74 -3.87 -16.90 3.83
C ASP A 74 -5.36 -16.48 3.96
N LEU A 75 -5.71 -15.67 4.97
CA LEU A 75 -7.10 -15.20 5.18
C LEU A 75 -7.23 -13.71 4.86
N PRO A 76 -8.38 -13.26 4.33
CA PRO A 76 -8.65 -13.12 2.88
C PRO A 76 -7.61 -12.32 2.07
N TYR A 77 -6.57 -11.81 2.72
CA TYR A 77 -5.40 -11.17 2.12
C TYR A 77 -4.18 -12.09 2.31
N SER A 78 -3.33 -12.17 1.30
CA SER A 78 -2.04 -12.85 1.39
C SER A 78 -0.95 -11.81 1.56
N CYS A 79 -0.11 -11.96 2.59
CA CYS A 79 1.00 -11.04 2.87
C CYS A 79 2.34 -11.78 2.82
N THR A 80 3.29 -11.23 2.06
CA THR A 80 4.65 -11.77 1.96
C THR A 80 5.66 -10.69 2.31
N ALA A 81 6.27 -10.81 3.49
CA ALA A 81 7.42 -10.01 3.85
C ALA A 81 8.67 -10.47 3.07
N ARG A 82 9.44 -9.52 2.51
CA ARG A 82 10.75 -9.79 1.91
C ARG A 82 11.75 -8.74 2.35
N ASN A 83 12.73 -9.13 3.16
CA ASN A 83 13.83 -8.24 3.51
C ASN A 83 14.81 -8.15 2.32
N ARG A 84 14.92 -6.95 1.72
CA ARG A 84 15.86 -6.67 0.61
C ARG A 84 17.22 -6.15 1.07
N SER A 85 17.54 -6.16 2.37
CA SER A 85 18.79 -5.61 2.93
C SER A 85 20.05 -6.44 2.67
N ARG A 86 20.16 -7.15 1.55
CA ARG A 86 21.39 -7.85 1.14
C ARG A 86 21.87 -7.41 -0.24
N ARG A 87 22.73 -6.40 -0.24
CA ARG A 87 24.03 -6.38 -0.90
C ARG A 87 25.02 -5.67 0.02
#